data_AF-A0A8S0ZQ90-F1
#
_entry.id   AF-A0A8S0ZQ90-F1
#
_cell.length_a   1.000
_cell.length_b   1.000
_cell.length_c   1.000
_cell.angle_alpha   90.00
_cell.angle_beta   90.00
_cell.angle_gamma   90.00
#
_symmetry.space_group_name_H-M   'P 1'
#
loop_
_entity.id
_entity.type
_entity.pdbx_description
1 polymer ?
#
loop_
_entity_poly.entity_id
_entity_poly.type
_entity_poly.pdbx_seq_one_letter_code
_entity_poly.pdbx_strand_id
1 'polypeptide(L)'
;MGRDTCSFIAKVLKHHICNISMAEGIFPKSFKRAVVHPIFKGGDRDSVNNYRPISVLPALSKILEKLLNTRLTNFLQKNSILAPNQFGFRVGMSTEDAVASLVDEIVNSLENGQKCLSIFLDLTKAFDTVSVPHLLRNMEGMGIRGYALRIFKDYLSDRTQCVKIDDIVSSSEPLLFGVPQGSILGPTLFLLYINSLCTLSLPYSSIITYADDTAILVRGSDWPLVFARAECALSRVMQWLSNNLLTLNLKKTTYITFSKTAKTQPPLETFNIRAHTCSTYTSTDTCNCPTILRSAHTKYLGVFVDSHISWKYQLSNVTARVRKMIYIFKKLRYAADFDTLKSVYYALCQSVLTYCISIWGGAVKSYLLPLERAQRAVLKVMTFRPLRYSTAQLYHECELLTVRQLFVLETICRKHIGLEYDIEVTRKRRARKVCQAQSSRSALAARSFNVVSCHLYNVANEYCDIYPLTRSQCKKRVTIWLLSKSYEDTENLIKLSIL
;
A
#
# COMPACT_ATOMS: atom_id res chain seq x y z
N MET A 1 -31.43 1.17 31.57
CA MET A 1 -32.07 1.74 30.35
C MET A 1 -31.26 1.58 29.06
N GLY A 2 -29.91 1.72 29.03
CA GLY A 2 -29.16 1.66 27.76
C GLY A 2 -28.96 0.27 27.11
N ARG A 3 -28.83 -0.81 27.89
CA ARG A 3 -28.55 -2.16 27.32
C ARG A 3 -29.78 -2.80 26.67
N ASP A 4 -30.95 -2.65 27.27
CA ASP A 4 -32.20 -3.23 26.76
C ASP A 4 -32.63 -2.57 25.46
N THR A 5 -32.54 -1.23 25.38
CA THR A 5 -32.81 -0.47 24.15
C THR A 5 -31.86 -0.84 23.01
N CYS A 6 -30.55 -0.95 23.29
CA CYS A 6 -29.59 -1.40 22.28
C CYS A 6 -29.89 -2.84 21.81
N SER A 7 -30.27 -3.74 22.72
CA SER A 7 -30.62 -5.13 22.38
C SER A 7 -31.87 -5.22 21.51
N PHE A 8 -32.88 -4.39 21.79
CA PHE A 8 -34.11 -4.30 21.02
C PHE A 8 -33.85 -3.72 19.62
N ILE A 9 -33.15 -2.59 19.55
CA ILE A 9 -32.75 -1.96 18.28
C ILE A 9 -31.93 -2.94 17.42
N ALA A 10 -30.99 -3.66 18.03
CA ALA A 10 -30.18 -4.67 17.34
C ALA A 10 -31.04 -5.82 16.79
N LYS A 11 -32.04 -6.29 17.56
CA LYS A 11 -32.99 -7.31 17.07
C LYS A 11 -33.79 -6.80 15.89
N VAL A 12 -34.36 -5.59 15.96
CA VAL A 12 -35.14 -5.01 14.86
C VAL A 12 -34.31 -4.81 13.60
N LEU A 13 -33.11 -4.25 13.74
CA LEU A 13 -32.19 -4.04 12.63
C LEU A 13 -31.78 -5.36 11.99
N LYS A 14 -31.37 -6.34 12.78
CA LYS A 14 -30.90 -7.63 12.28
C LYS A 14 -32.03 -8.45 11.66
N HIS A 15 -33.11 -8.67 12.42
CA HIS A 15 -34.14 -9.64 12.05
C HIS A 15 -35.16 -9.09 11.07
N HIS A 16 -35.51 -7.80 11.15
CA HIS A 16 -36.49 -7.21 10.25
C HIS A 16 -35.78 -6.48 9.11
N ILE A 17 -35.02 -5.43 9.39
CA ILE A 17 -34.48 -4.57 8.33
C ILE A 17 -33.47 -5.32 7.45
N CYS A 18 -32.41 -5.90 8.02
CA CYS A 18 -31.36 -6.54 7.23
C CYS A 18 -31.84 -7.79 6.48
N ASN A 19 -32.61 -8.66 7.14
CA ASN A 19 -33.08 -9.89 6.50
C ASN A 19 -34.10 -9.62 5.39
N ILE A 20 -35.07 -8.73 5.62
CA ILE A 20 -36.04 -8.35 4.58
C ILE A 20 -35.30 -7.69 3.41
N SER A 21 -34.41 -6.73 3.68
CA SER A 21 -33.58 -6.11 2.64
C SER A 21 -32.84 -7.13 1.79
N MET A 22 -32.20 -8.13 2.41
CA MET A 22 -31.48 -9.18 1.68
C MET A 22 -32.41 -10.15 0.93
N ALA A 23 -33.55 -10.50 1.51
CA ALA A 23 -34.51 -11.43 0.92
C ALA A 23 -35.23 -10.83 -0.29
N GLU A 24 -35.59 -9.54 -0.21
CA GLU A 24 -36.29 -8.84 -1.28
C GLU A 24 -35.35 -8.16 -2.28
N GLY A 25 -34.08 -7.99 -1.89
CA GLY A 25 -33.09 -7.28 -2.69
C GLY A 25 -33.27 -5.76 -2.66
N ILE A 26 -33.73 -5.19 -1.55
CA ILE A 26 -34.08 -3.77 -1.41
C ILE A 26 -33.23 -3.12 -0.33
N PHE A 27 -32.52 -2.06 -0.68
CA PHE A 27 -31.76 -1.23 0.24
C PHE A 27 -32.63 -0.04 0.72
N PRO A 28 -32.78 0.20 2.03
CA PRO A 28 -33.70 1.22 2.54
C PRO A 28 -33.39 2.63 2.00
N LYS A 29 -34.42 3.35 1.50
CA LYS A 29 -34.27 4.70 0.92
C LYS A 29 -33.65 5.69 1.90
N SER A 30 -34.03 5.62 3.18
CA SER A 30 -33.48 6.48 4.25
C SER A 30 -31.97 6.27 4.46
N PHE A 31 -31.40 5.16 3.99
CA PHE A 31 -29.97 4.85 4.09
C PHE A 31 -29.14 5.35 2.90
N LYS A 32 -29.79 5.87 1.84
CA LYS A 32 -29.12 6.23 0.58
C LYS A 32 -28.60 7.67 0.52
N ARG A 33 -29.07 8.56 1.41
CA ARG A 33 -28.66 9.98 1.44
C ARG A 33 -27.28 10.14 2.11
N ALA A 34 -26.36 10.82 1.44
CA ALA A 34 -25.03 11.14 1.95
C ALA A 34 -24.89 12.63 2.31
N VAL A 35 -24.10 12.93 3.35
CA VAL A 35 -23.61 14.29 3.62
C VAL A 35 -22.12 14.33 3.28
N VAL A 36 -21.74 15.15 2.32
CA VAL A 36 -20.37 15.26 1.82
C VAL A 36 -19.62 16.33 2.60
N HIS A 37 -18.50 15.94 3.21
CA HIS A 37 -17.55 16.82 3.85
C HIS A 37 -16.27 16.92 3.00
N PRO A 38 -15.99 18.09 2.39
CA PRO A 38 -14.76 18.28 1.62
C PRO A 38 -13.52 18.30 2.53
N ILE A 39 -12.54 17.44 2.25
CA ILE A 39 -11.25 17.43 2.95
C ILE A 39 -10.17 17.99 2.04
N PHE A 40 -9.49 19.03 2.48
CA PHE A 40 -8.42 19.67 1.72
C PHE A 40 -7.19 18.74 1.57
N LYS A 41 -6.77 18.51 0.31
CA LYS A 41 -5.65 17.63 -0.06
C LYS A 41 -4.32 18.39 -0.20
N GLY A 42 -4.35 19.71 -0.42
CA GLY A 42 -3.18 20.57 -0.62
C GLY A 42 -3.26 21.40 -1.91
N GLY A 43 -2.34 22.36 -2.08
CA GLY A 43 -2.34 23.29 -3.21
C GLY A 43 -3.10 24.58 -2.90
N ASP A 44 -3.77 25.12 -3.90
CA ASP A 44 -4.63 26.30 -3.75
C ASP A 44 -5.96 25.93 -3.05
N ARG A 45 -6.35 26.70 -2.04
CA ARG A 45 -7.58 26.46 -1.25
C ARG A 45 -8.85 26.88 -2.00
N ASP A 46 -8.73 27.74 -3.01
CA ASP A 46 -9.90 28.20 -3.77
C ASP A 46 -10.24 27.25 -4.93
N SER A 47 -9.34 26.31 -5.24
CA SER A 47 -9.60 25.27 -6.24
C SER A 47 -10.36 24.08 -5.65
N VAL A 48 -11.61 23.89 -6.09
CA VAL A 48 -12.46 22.75 -5.69
C VAL A 48 -11.80 21.39 -5.96
N ASN A 49 -10.96 21.29 -7.00
CA ASN A 49 -10.25 20.05 -7.34
C ASN A 49 -9.20 19.63 -6.30
N ASN A 50 -8.84 20.52 -5.38
CA ASN A 50 -7.91 20.24 -4.29
C ASN A 50 -8.62 19.70 -3.04
N TYR A 51 -9.92 19.42 -3.10
CA TYR A 51 -10.69 18.80 -2.02
C TYR A 51 -11.11 17.37 -2.37
N ARG A 52 -11.15 16.51 -1.36
CA ARG A 52 -11.68 15.15 -1.45
C ARG A 52 -13.09 15.11 -0.85
N PRO A 53 -14.11 14.70 -1.60
CA PRO A 53 -15.47 14.61 -1.08
C PRO A 53 -15.62 13.35 -0.22
N ILE A 54 -15.69 13.48 1.11
CA ILE A 54 -15.98 12.34 1.99
C ILE A 54 -17.47 12.26 2.28
N SER A 55 -18.10 11.20 1.80
CA SER A 55 -19.50 10.87 2.04
C SER A 55 -19.71 10.27 3.43
N VAL A 56 -20.36 11.02 4.31
CA VAL A 56 -20.86 10.53 5.59
C VAL A 56 -22.25 9.95 5.37
N LEU A 57 -22.34 8.63 5.47
CA LEU A 57 -23.60 7.88 5.37
C LEU A 57 -24.28 7.71 6.73
N PRO A 58 -25.62 7.48 6.76
CA PRO A 58 -26.36 7.22 8.00
C PRO A 58 -25.74 6.07 8.80
N ALA A 59 -25.64 6.21 10.12
CA ALA A 59 -25.00 5.20 10.96
C ALA A 59 -25.64 3.80 10.82
N LEU A 60 -26.96 3.75 10.63
CA LEU A 60 -27.69 2.49 10.42
C LEU A 60 -27.38 1.83 9.06
N SER A 61 -27.07 2.61 8.01
CA SER A 61 -26.69 2.05 6.70
C SER A 61 -25.44 1.18 6.84
N LYS A 62 -24.49 1.62 7.67
CA LYS A 62 -23.21 0.94 7.89
C LYS A 62 -23.39 -0.47 8.43
N ILE A 63 -24.46 -0.76 9.18
CA ILE A 63 -24.74 -2.10 9.70
C ILE A 63 -25.10 -3.05 8.54
N LEU A 64 -26.03 -2.63 7.69
CA LEU A 64 -26.42 -3.42 6.51
C LEU A 64 -25.26 -3.52 5.51
N GLU A 65 -24.56 -2.42 5.23
CA GLU A 65 -23.38 -2.42 4.36
C GLU A 65 -22.30 -3.37 4.88
N LYS A 66 -22.03 -3.40 6.19
CA LYS A 66 -21.05 -4.32 6.77
C LYS A 66 -21.47 -5.78 6.57
N LEU A 67 -22.74 -6.10 6.77
CA LEU A 67 -23.27 -7.45 6.57
C LEU A 67 -23.14 -7.89 5.11
N LEU A 68 -23.57 -7.03 4.17
CA LEU A 68 -23.45 -7.28 2.73
C LEU A 68 -21.99 -7.42 2.33
N ASN A 69 -21.11 -6.55 2.82
CA ASN A 69 -19.70 -6.59 2.49
C ASN A 69 -19.04 -7.86 3.01
N THR A 70 -19.32 -8.29 4.24
CA THR A 70 -18.78 -9.55 4.77
C THR A 70 -19.20 -10.75 3.93
N ARG A 71 -20.47 -10.82 3.50
CA ARG A 71 -20.93 -11.90 2.63
C ARG A 71 -20.26 -11.84 1.25
N LEU A 72 -20.15 -10.65 0.68
CA LEU A 72 -19.50 -10.41 -0.60
C LEU A 72 -18.02 -10.80 -0.55
N THR A 73 -17.24 -10.30 0.41
CA THR A 73 -15.81 -10.63 0.54
C THR A 73 -15.58 -12.11 0.76
N ASN A 74 -16.43 -12.79 1.54
CA ASN A 74 -16.34 -14.24 1.72
C ASN A 74 -16.58 -14.99 0.42
N PHE A 75 -17.56 -14.57 -0.39
CA PHE A 75 -17.80 -15.12 -1.72
C PHE A 75 -16.60 -14.90 -2.65
N LEU A 76 -16.05 -13.69 -2.70
CA LEU A 76 -14.90 -13.36 -3.54
C LEU A 76 -13.65 -14.15 -3.17
N GLN A 77 -13.40 -14.34 -1.87
CA GLN A 77 -12.26 -15.11 -1.37
C GLN A 77 -12.45 -16.61 -1.61
N LYS A 78 -13.62 -17.17 -1.31
CA LYS A 78 -13.92 -18.60 -1.49
C LYS A 78 -13.75 -19.04 -2.95
N ASN A 79 -14.06 -18.15 -3.90
CA ASN A 79 -14.02 -18.45 -5.34
C ASN A 79 -12.82 -17.80 -6.06
N SER A 80 -11.86 -17.23 -5.32
CA SER A 80 -10.64 -16.60 -5.89
C SER A 80 -10.92 -15.60 -7.04
N ILE A 81 -11.98 -14.79 -6.90
CA ILE A 81 -12.47 -13.89 -7.97
C ILE A 81 -11.51 -12.72 -8.22
N LEU A 82 -10.91 -12.17 -7.15
CA LEU A 82 -10.02 -11.02 -7.26
C LEU A 82 -8.64 -11.44 -7.75
N ALA A 83 -8.12 -10.72 -8.73
CA ALA A 83 -6.82 -11.00 -9.32
C ALA A 83 -5.71 -10.99 -8.27
N PRO A 84 -4.71 -11.89 -8.35
CA PRO A 84 -3.67 -12.03 -7.32
C PRO A 84 -2.78 -10.79 -7.18
N ASN A 85 -2.65 -10.00 -8.24
CA ASN A 85 -1.90 -8.75 -8.32
C ASN A 85 -2.69 -7.49 -7.90
N GLN A 86 -3.88 -7.67 -7.32
CA GLN A 86 -4.63 -6.62 -6.64
C GLN A 86 -4.45 -6.74 -5.14
N PHE A 87 -3.80 -5.75 -4.53
CA PHE A 87 -3.47 -5.71 -3.10
C PHE A 87 -4.36 -4.77 -2.29
N GLY A 88 -5.07 -3.85 -2.95
CA GLY A 88 -5.90 -2.84 -2.31
C GLY A 88 -7.12 -3.41 -1.62
N PHE A 89 -7.44 -2.91 -0.43
CA PHE A 89 -8.65 -3.23 0.35
C PHE A 89 -8.94 -4.73 0.58
N ARG A 90 -7.92 -5.58 0.51
CA ARG A 90 -8.03 -7.02 0.76
C ARG A 90 -7.50 -7.40 2.13
N VAL A 91 -8.16 -8.35 2.76
CA VAL A 91 -7.70 -8.91 4.04
C VAL A 91 -6.38 -9.63 3.82
N GLY A 92 -5.40 -9.37 4.68
CA GLY A 92 -4.08 -9.99 4.60
C GLY A 92 -3.15 -9.41 3.54
N MET A 93 -3.57 -8.37 2.82
CA MET A 93 -2.74 -7.64 1.86
C MET A 93 -2.58 -6.18 2.31
N SER A 94 -1.42 -5.62 2.02
CA SER A 94 -1.00 -4.29 2.44
C SER A 94 -0.33 -3.52 1.31
N THR A 95 -0.15 -2.22 1.51
CA THR A 95 0.65 -1.39 0.61
C THR A 95 2.09 -1.88 0.52
N GLU A 96 2.64 -2.40 1.63
CA GLU A 96 3.98 -3.01 1.64
C GLU A 96 4.05 -4.23 0.73
N ASP A 97 3.00 -5.06 0.64
CA ASP A 97 2.99 -6.22 -0.26
C ASP A 97 3.05 -5.81 -1.73
N ALA A 98 2.29 -4.78 -2.13
CA ALA A 98 2.34 -4.25 -3.49
C ALA A 98 3.71 -3.63 -3.83
N VAL A 99 4.27 -2.83 -2.91
CA VAL A 99 5.62 -2.25 -3.11
C VAL A 99 6.68 -3.35 -3.16
N ALA A 100 6.58 -4.38 -2.31
CA ALA A 100 7.50 -5.51 -2.33
C ALA A 100 7.41 -6.28 -3.65
N SER A 101 6.21 -6.60 -4.13
CA SER A 101 5.99 -7.25 -5.42
C SER A 101 6.65 -6.47 -6.56
N LEU A 102 6.44 -5.16 -6.62
CA LEU A 102 7.05 -4.29 -7.63
C LEU A 102 8.59 -4.32 -7.55
N VAL A 103 9.15 -4.14 -6.36
CA VAL A 103 10.61 -4.08 -6.14
C VAL A 103 11.26 -5.42 -6.46
N ASP A 104 10.67 -6.53 -6.04
CA ASP A 104 11.18 -7.87 -6.30
C ASP A 104 11.21 -8.14 -7.80
N GLU A 105 10.16 -7.76 -8.51
CA GLU A 105 10.09 -7.89 -9.95
C GLU A 105 11.12 -7.01 -10.69
N ILE A 106 11.40 -5.80 -10.20
CA ILE A 106 12.47 -4.93 -10.72
C ILE A 106 13.84 -5.59 -10.49
N VAL A 107 14.12 -6.02 -9.25
CA VAL A 107 15.39 -6.64 -8.87
C VAL A 107 15.65 -7.91 -9.69
N ASN A 108 14.64 -8.77 -9.83
CA ASN A 108 14.74 -9.99 -10.65
C ASN A 108 15.04 -9.69 -12.11
N SER A 109 14.41 -8.65 -12.69
CA SER A 109 14.68 -8.23 -14.06
C SER A 109 16.15 -7.81 -14.24
N LEU A 110 16.66 -7.01 -13.30
CA LEU A 110 18.05 -6.54 -13.32
C LEU A 110 19.06 -7.69 -13.08
N GLU A 111 18.74 -8.67 -12.24
CA GLU A 111 19.59 -9.86 -12.02
C GLU A 111 19.69 -10.74 -13.26
N ASN A 112 18.61 -10.81 -14.05
CA ASN A 112 18.57 -11.53 -15.32
C ASN A 112 19.19 -10.73 -16.49
N GLY A 113 19.84 -9.60 -16.21
CA GLY A 113 20.46 -8.76 -17.25
C GLY A 113 19.47 -8.00 -18.13
N GLN A 114 18.17 -8.02 -17.79
CA GLN A 114 17.14 -7.33 -18.56
C GLN A 114 17.11 -5.84 -18.25
N LYS A 115 16.64 -5.06 -19.22
CA LYS A 115 16.20 -3.67 -19.02
C LYS A 115 14.76 -3.68 -18.56
N CYS A 116 14.41 -2.77 -17.64
CA CYS A 116 13.03 -2.62 -17.21
C CYS A 116 12.69 -1.17 -16.84
N LEU A 117 11.40 -0.84 -16.96
CA LEU A 117 10.83 0.43 -16.52
C LEU A 117 9.45 0.18 -15.90
N SER A 118 9.01 1.08 -15.02
CA SER A 118 7.64 1.08 -14.52
C SER A 118 6.91 2.35 -14.86
N ILE A 119 5.67 2.22 -15.33
CA ILE A 119 4.72 3.32 -15.51
C ILE A 119 3.79 3.34 -14.30
N PHE A 120 3.74 4.45 -13.58
CA PHE A 120 2.85 4.68 -12.44
C PHE A 120 1.66 5.50 -12.90
N LEU A 121 0.50 4.85 -12.99
CA LEU A 121 -0.75 5.46 -13.44
C LEU A 121 -1.42 6.22 -12.31
N ASP A 122 -1.99 7.38 -12.62
CA ASP A 122 -2.86 8.13 -11.72
C ASP A 122 -4.22 8.29 -12.40
N LEU A 123 -5.29 7.81 -11.78
CA LEU A 123 -6.65 7.92 -12.32
C LEU A 123 -7.35 9.17 -11.79
N THR A 124 -8.09 9.85 -12.66
CA THR A 124 -8.85 11.05 -12.27
C THR A 124 -10.13 10.64 -11.55
N LYS A 125 -10.22 10.93 -10.25
CA LYS A 125 -11.43 10.75 -9.42
C LYS A 125 -12.05 9.34 -9.56
N ALA A 126 -11.22 8.29 -9.52
CA ALA A 126 -11.60 6.92 -9.90
C ALA A 126 -12.86 6.39 -9.21
N PHE A 127 -13.04 6.68 -7.91
CA PHE A 127 -14.23 6.27 -7.16
C PHE A 127 -15.50 7.01 -7.60
N ASP A 128 -15.37 8.26 -8.00
CA ASP A 128 -16.50 9.13 -8.36
C ASP A 128 -16.96 8.91 -9.82
N THR A 129 -16.13 8.25 -10.63
CA THR A 129 -16.39 8.00 -12.06
C THR A 129 -16.85 6.57 -12.36
N VAL A 130 -16.99 5.71 -11.34
CA VAL A 130 -17.47 4.33 -11.52
C VAL A 130 -18.85 4.33 -12.19
N SER A 131 -18.96 3.62 -13.32
CA SER A 131 -20.22 3.44 -14.01
C SER A 131 -21.04 2.32 -13.37
N VAL A 132 -22.20 2.67 -12.78
CA VAL A 132 -23.09 1.70 -12.13
C VAL A 132 -23.52 0.57 -13.09
N PRO A 133 -23.94 0.83 -14.35
CA PRO A 133 -24.29 -0.24 -15.28
C PRO A 133 -23.14 -1.22 -15.56
N HIS A 134 -21.92 -0.73 -15.75
CA HIS A 134 -20.74 -1.57 -15.98
C HIS A 134 -20.38 -2.40 -14.74
N LEU A 135 -20.43 -1.78 -13.56
CA LEU A 135 -20.20 -2.48 -12.30
C LEU A 135 -21.18 -3.65 -12.13
N LEU A 136 -22.48 -3.42 -12.34
CA LEU A 136 -23.50 -4.46 -12.20
C LEU A 136 -23.30 -5.60 -13.20
N ARG A 137 -22.93 -5.29 -14.45
CA ARG A 137 -22.59 -6.30 -15.46
C ARG A 137 -21.38 -7.14 -15.04
N ASN A 138 -20.33 -6.50 -14.51
CA ASN A 138 -19.15 -7.19 -14.00
C ASN A 138 -19.51 -8.12 -12.83
N MET A 139 -20.33 -7.64 -11.88
CA MET A 139 -20.82 -8.43 -10.76
C MET A 139 -21.60 -9.67 -11.21
N GLU A 140 -22.49 -9.51 -12.19
CA GLU A 140 -23.25 -10.62 -12.78
C GLU A 140 -22.34 -11.66 -13.45
N GLY A 141 -21.35 -11.20 -14.21
CA GLY A 141 -20.33 -12.05 -14.84
C GLY A 141 -19.45 -12.80 -13.84
N MET A 142 -19.22 -12.22 -12.65
CA MET A 142 -18.52 -12.85 -11.52
C MET A 142 -19.40 -13.83 -10.73
N GLY A 143 -20.67 -14.02 -11.11
CA GLY A 143 -21.60 -14.96 -10.49
C GLY A 143 -22.47 -14.38 -9.38
N ILE A 144 -22.44 -13.05 -9.15
CA ILE A 144 -23.36 -12.38 -8.22
C ILE A 144 -24.67 -12.13 -8.95
N ARG A 145 -25.71 -12.92 -8.65
CA ARG A 145 -26.97 -12.96 -9.42
C ARG A 145 -28.20 -12.89 -8.52
N GLY A 146 -29.39 -12.77 -9.13
CA GLY A 146 -30.67 -12.80 -8.44
C GLY A 146 -30.80 -11.70 -7.38
N TYR A 147 -31.36 -12.03 -6.22
CA TYR A 147 -31.57 -11.08 -5.11
C TYR A 147 -30.27 -10.44 -4.60
N ALA A 148 -29.14 -11.16 -4.66
CA ALA A 148 -27.85 -10.62 -4.27
C ALA A 148 -27.41 -9.48 -5.21
N LEU A 149 -27.59 -9.63 -6.52
CA LEU A 149 -27.32 -8.54 -7.46
C LEU A 149 -28.33 -7.40 -7.32
N ARG A 150 -29.61 -7.75 -7.10
CA ARG A 150 -30.71 -6.79 -6.93
C ARG A 150 -30.45 -5.80 -5.79
N ILE A 151 -29.98 -6.26 -4.62
CA ILE A 151 -29.68 -5.36 -3.51
C ILE A 151 -28.53 -4.40 -3.81
N PHE A 152 -27.51 -4.83 -4.57
CA PHE A 152 -26.42 -3.92 -4.98
C PHE A 152 -26.88 -2.91 -6.03
N LYS A 153 -27.72 -3.34 -6.98
CA LYS A 153 -28.38 -2.42 -7.92
C LYS A 153 -29.18 -1.37 -7.15
N ASP A 154 -30.05 -1.80 -6.23
CA ASP A 154 -30.86 -0.89 -5.43
C ASP A 154 -30.01 0.02 -4.53
N TYR A 155 -28.95 -0.49 -3.91
CA TYR A 155 -28.00 0.30 -3.11
C TYR A 155 -27.37 1.45 -3.90
N LEU A 156 -27.07 1.24 -5.20
CA LEU A 156 -26.43 2.22 -6.08
C LEU A 156 -27.43 3.16 -6.78
N SER A 157 -28.70 2.78 -6.88
CA SER A 157 -29.76 3.59 -7.50
C SER A 157 -30.39 4.60 -6.53
N ASP A 158 -30.90 5.70 -7.08
CA ASP A 158 -31.66 6.75 -6.37
C ASP A 158 -30.94 7.31 -5.13
N ARG A 159 -29.61 7.38 -5.21
CA ARG A 159 -28.78 7.99 -4.18
C ARG A 159 -28.78 9.50 -4.35
N THR A 160 -28.74 10.20 -3.23
CA THR A 160 -28.60 11.66 -3.20
C THR A 160 -27.48 12.07 -2.25
N GLN A 161 -26.93 13.25 -2.49
CA GLN A 161 -25.91 13.85 -1.64
C GLN A 161 -26.16 15.35 -1.47
N CYS A 162 -25.73 15.89 -0.33
CA CYS A 162 -25.61 17.33 -0.10
C CYS A 162 -24.22 17.63 0.47
N VAL A 163 -23.67 18.81 0.24
CA VAL A 163 -22.38 19.24 0.79
C VAL A 163 -22.62 20.00 2.09
N LYS A 164 -21.81 19.71 3.12
CA LYS A 164 -21.78 20.45 4.38
C LYS A 164 -20.42 21.10 4.59
N ILE A 165 -20.41 22.42 4.74
CA ILE A 165 -19.24 23.23 5.11
C ILE A 165 -19.60 23.97 6.39
N ASP A 166 -18.85 23.71 7.45
CA ASP A 166 -19.17 24.16 8.80
C ASP A 166 -20.63 23.84 9.15
N ASP A 167 -21.47 24.84 9.41
CA ASP A 167 -22.89 24.66 9.75
C ASP A 167 -23.84 24.80 8.55
N ILE A 168 -23.32 25.10 7.35
CA ILE A 168 -24.12 25.33 6.14
C ILE A 168 -24.24 24.03 5.34
N VAL A 169 -25.47 23.71 4.90
CA VAL A 169 -25.79 22.52 4.10
C VAL A 169 -26.43 22.95 2.78
N SER A 170 -25.93 22.40 1.66
CA SER A 170 -26.48 22.67 0.32
C SER A 170 -27.83 21.99 0.07
N SER A 171 -28.45 22.29 -1.08
CA SER A 171 -29.50 21.45 -1.65
C SER A 171 -29.02 20.00 -1.83
N SER A 172 -29.98 19.07 -1.85
CA SER A 172 -29.72 17.66 -2.13
C SER A 172 -29.77 17.41 -3.63
N GLU A 173 -28.71 16.83 -4.18
CA GLU A 173 -28.58 16.50 -5.59
C GLU A 173 -28.49 14.98 -5.79
N PRO A 174 -28.96 14.44 -6.93
CA PRO A 174 -28.80 13.02 -7.26
C PRO A 174 -27.34 12.66 -7.54
N LEU A 175 -26.94 11.46 -7.14
CA LEU A 175 -25.62 10.89 -7.44
C LEU A 175 -25.74 9.89 -8.60
N LEU A 176 -25.31 10.31 -9.79
CA LEU A 176 -25.48 9.54 -11.04
C LEU A 176 -24.34 8.53 -11.30
N PHE A 177 -23.15 8.82 -10.81
CA PHE A 177 -21.95 8.01 -11.01
C PHE A 177 -21.20 7.80 -9.70
N GLY A 178 -20.34 6.81 -9.70
CA GLY A 178 -19.41 6.57 -8.61
C GLY A 178 -19.95 5.66 -7.52
N VAL A 179 -19.05 5.32 -6.62
CA VAL A 179 -19.35 4.66 -5.35
C VAL A 179 -19.01 5.63 -4.21
N PRO A 180 -19.85 5.75 -3.15
CA PRO A 180 -19.63 6.78 -2.15
C PRO A 180 -18.30 6.62 -1.41
N GLN A 181 -17.42 7.64 -1.48
CA GLN A 181 -16.14 7.66 -0.75
C GLN A 181 -16.40 7.80 0.75
N GLY A 182 -16.18 6.73 1.52
CA GLY A 182 -16.52 6.68 2.96
C GLY A 182 -17.62 5.65 3.30
N SER A 183 -18.23 5.04 2.28
CA SER A 183 -19.06 3.84 2.45
C SER A 183 -18.21 2.61 2.78
N ILE A 184 -18.82 1.61 3.41
CA ILE A 184 -18.16 0.33 3.70
C ILE A 184 -18.06 -0.53 2.43
N LEU A 185 -19.09 -0.46 1.58
CA LEU A 185 -19.14 -1.23 0.32
C LEU A 185 -18.28 -0.61 -0.80
N GLY A 186 -18.10 0.71 -0.81
CA GLY A 186 -17.44 1.44 -1.90
C GLY A 186 -16.08 0.86 -2.30
N PRO A 187 -15.14 0.62 -1.36
CA PRO A 187 -13.86 0.00 -1.67
C PRO A 187 -13.99 -1.36 -2.37
N THR A 188 -14.84 -2.25 -1.86
CA THR A 188 -15.02 -3.59 -2.43
C THR A 188 -15.70 -3.54 -3.80
N LEU A 189 -16.69 -2.66 -3.99
CA LEU A 189 -17.33 -2.45 -5.29
C LEU A 189 -16.35 -1.88 -6.32
N PHE A 190 -15.47 -0.97 -5.90
CA PHE A 190 -14.40 -0.45 -6.77
C PHE A 190 -13.43 -1.57 -7.20
N LEU A 191 -13.07 -2.49 -6.30
CA LEU A 191 -12.24 -3.65 -6.66
C LEU A 191 -12.91 -4.49 -7.75
N LEU A 192 -14.21 -4.77 -7.65
CA LEU A 192 -14.94 -5.52 -8.68
C LEU A 192 -14.97 -4.78 -10.01
N TYR A 193 -15.03 -3.45 -9.97
CA TYR A 193 -14.98 -2.61 -11.16
C TYR A 193 -13.64 -2.72 -11.89
N ILE A 194 -12.54 -2.57 -11.16
CA ILE A 194 -11.19 -2.51 -11.73
C ILE A 194 -10.58 -3.90 -11.99
N ASN A 195 -11.17 -4.98 -11.47
CA ASN A 195 -10.55 -6.31 -11.42
C ASN A 195 -10.04 -6.82 -12.79
N SER A 196 -10.77 -6.56 -13.88
CA SER A 196 -10.37 -7.06 -15.20
C SER A 196 -9.18 -6.30 -15.82
N LEU A 197 -8.84 -5.11 -15.32
CA LEU A 197 -7.57 -4.44 -15.63
C LEU A 197 -6.39 -5.29 -15.16
N CYS A 198 -6.50 -5.85 -13.95
CA CYS A 198 -5.44 -6.62 -13.33
C CYS A 198 -5.11 -7.91 -14.12
N THR A 199 -6.08 -8.43 -14.86
CA THR A 199 -5.95 -9.63 -15.70
C THR A 199 -5.70 -9.31 -17.18
N LEU A 200 -5.46 -8.04 -17.52
CA LEU A 200 -5.19 -7.64 -18.90
C LEU A 200 -3.88 -8.31 -19.37
N SER A 201 -3.97 -9.10 -20.45
CA SER A 201 -2.81 -9.80 -20.99
C SER A 201 -1.83 -8.81 -21.61
N LEU A 202 -0.71 -8.52 -20.94
CA LEU A 202 0.34 -7.64 -21.42
C LEU A 202 1.66 -8.42 -21.53
N PRO A 203 2.06 -8.87 -22.73
CA PRO A 203 3.30 -9.62 -22.89
C PRO A 203 4.51 -8.89 -22.32
N TYR A 204 5.38 -9.64 -21.63
CA TYR A 204 6.60 -9.12 -20.98
C TYR A 204 6.38 -7.99 -19.97
N SER A 205 5.15 -7.85 -19.48
CA SER A 205 4.75 -6.80 -18.55
C SER A 205 3.97 -7.39 -17.38
N SER A 206 4.06 -6.71 -16.24
CA SER A 206 3.30 -7.05 -15.04
C SER A 206 2.50 -5.84 -14.60
N ILE A 207 1.29 -6.07 -14.14
CA ILE A 207 0.43 -5.04 -13.54
C ILE A 207 0.43 -5.28 -12.04
N ILE A 208 0.73 -4.27 -11.24
CA ILE A 208 0.64 -4.28 -9.78
C ILE A 208 -0.36 -3.20 -9.38
N THR A 209 -1.44 -3.59 -8.71
CA THR A 209 -2.52 -2.66 -8.36
C THR A 209 -2.76 -2.61 -6.86
N TYR A 210 -3.02 -1.41 -6.35
CA TYR A 210 -3.58 -1.19 -5.02
C TYR A 210 -4.75 -0.22 -5.18
N ALA A 211 -5.95 -0.78 -5.35
CA ALA A 211 -7.11 -0.03 -5.77
C ALA A 211 -6.86 0.74 -7.08
N ASP A 212 -6.91 2.07 -7.06
CA ASP A 212 -6.70 2.95 -8.22
C ASP A 212 -5.22 3.17 -8.54
N ASP A 213 -4.33 3.05 -7.54
CA ASP A 213 -2.88 3.15 -7.74
C ASP A 213 -2.37 1.91 -8.52
N THR A 214 -1.96 2.11 -9.77
CA THR A 214 -1.51 1.02 -10.66
C THR A 214 -0.10 1.28 -11.17
N ALA A 215 0.76 0.26 -11.08
CA ALA A 215 2.08 0.26 -11.68
C ALA A 215 2.14 -0.82 -12.78
N ILE A 216 2.60 -0.45 -13.98
CA ILE A 216 2.90 -1.39 -15.06
C ILE A 216 4.42 -1.52 -15.16
N LEU A 217 4.98 -2.68 -14.83
CA LEU A 217 6.40 -2.97 -15.02
C LEU A 217 6.60 -3.66 -16.37
N VAL A 218 7.51 -3.14 -17.20
CA VAL A 218 7.78 -3.61 -18.55
C VAL A 218 9.24 -4.02 -18.68
N ARG A 219 9.52 -5.11 -19.40
CA ARG A 219 10.86 -5.72 -19.51
C ARG A 219 11.28 -5.97 -20.96
N GLY A 220 12.59 -6.02 -21.19
CA GLY A 220 13.19 -6.34 -22.48
C GLY A 220 14.70 -6.55 -22.40
N SER A 221 15.29 -7.01 -23.49
CA SER A 221 16.74 -7.17 -23.66
C SER A 221 17.48 -5.83 -23.70
N ASP A 222 16.83 -4.82 -24.25
CA ASP A 222 17.41 -3.51 -24.55
C ASP A 222 16.34 -2.40 -24.40
N TRP A 223 16.79 -1.13 -24.41
CA TRP A 223 15.90 0.02 -24.23
C TRP A 223 14.90 0.22 -25.37
N PRO A 224 15.26 0.16 -26.66
CA PRO A 224 14.28 0.23 -27.75
C PRO A 224 13.10 -0.75 -27.58
N LEU A 225 13.39 -2.01 -27.27
CA LEU A 225 12.37 -3.03 -27.06
C LEU A 225 11.50 -2.73 -25.82
N VAL A 226 12.10 -2.28 -24.72
CA VAL A 226 11.35 -1.90 -23.50
C VAL A 226 10.39 -0.75 -23.78
N PHE A 227 10.83 0.30 -24.49
CA PHE A 227 10.00 1.46 -24.79
C PHE A 227 8.85 1.11 -25.75
N ALA A 228 9.12 0.33 -26.80
CA ALA A 228 8.08 -0.14 -27.71
C ALA A 228 7.02 -0.99 -26.98
N ARG A 229 7.46 -1.90 -26.09
CA ARG A 229 6.55 -2.70 -25.23
C ARG A 229 5.77 -1.82 -24.27
N ALA A 230 6.39 -0.77 -23.72
CA ALA A 230 5.75 0.14 -22.78
C ALA A 230 4.65 0.97 -23.43
N GLU A 231 4.87 1.47 -24.65
CA GLU A 231 3.83 2.19 -25.42
C GLU A 231 2.68 1.26 -25.82
N CYS A 232 2.98 0.01 -26.21
CA CYS A 232 1.96 -1.00 -26.49
C CYS A 232 1.13 -1.32 -25.22
N ALA A 233 1.80 -1.55 -24.08
CA ALA A 233 1.14 -1.83 -22.81
C ALA A 233 0.27 -0.65 -22.35
N LEU A 234 0.80 0.57 -22.43
CA LEU A 234 0.08 1.79 -22.06
C LEU A 234 -1.15 2.00 -22.95
N SER A 235 -1.02 1.81 -24.27
CA SER A 235 -2.13 1.94 -25.22
C SER A 235 -3.26 0.95 -24.90
N ARG A 236 -2.94 -0.31 -24.59
CA ARG A 236 -3.93 -1.33 -24.21
C ARG A 236 -4.63 -0.99 -22.89
N VAL A 237 -3.89 -0.47 -21.91
CA VAL A 237 -4.46 -0.03 -20.63
C VAL A 237 -5.35 1.21 -20.83
N MET A 238 -4.92 2.19 -21.62
CA MET A 238 -5.73 3.37 -21.95
C MET A 238 -7.02 2.98 -22.67
N GLN A 239 -6.97 2.04 -23.60
CA GLN A 239 -8.16 1.50 -24.26
C GLN A 239 -9.10 0.82 -23.25
N TRP A 240 -8.55 -0.02 -22.35
CA TRP A 240 -9.34 -0.65 -21.30
C TRP A 240 -10.00 0.39 -20.38
N LEU A 241 -9.26 1.42 -19.96
CA LEU A 241 -9.77 2.50 -19.11
C LEU A 241 -10.92 3.24 -19.82
N SER A 242 -10.75 3.60 -21.10
CA SER A 242 -11.78 4.25 -21.91
C SER A 242 -13.04 3.39 -22.01
N ASN A 243 -12.90 2.10 -22.30
CA ASN A 243 -14.03 1.15 -22.38
C ASN A 243 -14.77 0.98 -21.05
N ASN A 244 -14.11 1.27 -19.92
CA ASN A 244 -14.69 1.25 -18.58
C ASN A 244 -14.96 2.66 -18.04
N LEU A 245 -15.04 3.69 -18.90
CA LEU A 245 -15.37 5.07 -18.52
C LEU A 245 -14.46 5.65 -17.41
N LEU A 246 -13.21 5.21 -17.35
CA LEU A 246 -12.18 5.71 -16.46
C LEU A 246 -11.21 6.61 -17.23
N THR A 247 -10.73 7.67 -16.57
CA THR A 247 -9.84 8.65 -17.19
C THR A 247 -8.47 8.63 -16.55
N LEU A 248 -7.44 8.39 -17.37
CA LEU A 248 -6.04 8.49 -16.96
C LEU A 248 -5.61 9.95 -16.84
N ASN A 249 -4.99 10.33 -15.71
CA ASN A 249 -4.38 11.63 -15.53
C ASN A 249 -2.95 11.61 -16.10
N LEU A 250 -2.81 11.96 -17.38
CA LEU A 250 -1.51 11.96 -18.07
C LEU A 250 -0.48 12.89 -17.43
N LYS A 251 -0.91 14.00 -16.80
CA LYS A 251 0.01 14.94 -16.12
C LYS A 251 0.61 14.38 -14.85
N LYS A 252 -0.12 13.51 -14.14
CA LYS A 252 0.34 12.85 -12.90
C LYS A 252 0.92 11.47 -13.12
N THR A 253 0.60 10.86 -14.25
CA THR A 253 1.21 9.60 -14.69
C THR A 253 2.67 9.85 -14.99
N THR A 254 3.54 9.02 -14.42
CA THR A 254 5.00 9.13 -14.58
C THR A 254 5.59 7.76 -14.86
N TYR A 255 6.80 7.70 -15.41
CA TYR A 255 7.54 6.45 -15.50
C TYR A 255 8.97 6.58 -14.98
N ILE A 256 9.52 5.46 -14.52
CA ILE A 256 10.91 5.34 -14.06
C ILE A 256 11.58 4.20 -14.83
N THR A 257 12.78 4.45 -15.35
CA THR A 257 13.67 3.44 -15.91
C THR A 257 14.62 2.95 -14.82
N PHE A 258 14.72 1.63 -14.62
CA PHE A 258 15.55 1.06 -13.57
C PHE A 258 16.88 0.55 -14.10
N SER A 259 17.94 0.79 -13.34
CA SER A 259 19.27 0.27 -13.69
C SER A 259 20.17 0.12 -12.46
N LYS A 260 21.13 -0.83 -12.54
CA LYS A 260 22.13 -1.03 -11.49
C LYS A 260 23.09 0.17 -11.36
N THR A 261 23.36 0.89 -12.45
CA THR A 261 24.31 2.01 -12.49
C THR A 261 23.79 3.15 -13.36
N ALA A 262 24.21 4.38 -13.08
CA ALA A 262 23.86 5.54 -13.90
C ALA A 262 24.25 5.37 -15.38
N LYS A 263 25.39 4.71 -15.65
CA LYS A 263 25.89 4.44 -17.02
C LYS A 263 24.96 3.57 -17.87
N THR A 264 24.09 2.78 -17.24
CA THR A 264 23.20 1.84 -17.94
C THR A 264 21.77 2.37 -18.14
N GLN A 265 21.51 3.61 -17.72
CA GLN A 265 20.26 4.33 -17.98
C GLN A 265 20.15 4.72 -19.46
N PRO A 266 18.93 4.78 -20.03
CA PRO A 266 18.75 5.30 -21.37
C PRO A 266 18.92 6.83 -21.38
N PRO A 267 19.47 7.42 -22.46
CA PRO A 267 19.49 8.87 -22.66
C PRO A 267 18.07 9.45 -22.60
N LEU A 268 17.93 10.63 -21.99
CA LEU A 268 16.63 11.31 -21.84
C LEU A 268 16.07 11.82 -23.18
N GLU A 269 16.94 12.30 -24.05
CA GLU A 269 16.57 12.91 -25.33
C GLU A 269 15.99 11.89 -26.33
N THR A 270 16.47 10.64 -26.27
CA THR A 270 16.14 9.61 -27.26
C THR A 270 14.94 8.76 -26.86
N PHE A 271 14.73 8.52 -25.56
CA PHE A 271 13.77 7.53 -25.09
C PHE A 271 12.66 8.14 -24.23
N ASN A 272 11.52 8.38 -24.87
CA ASN A 272 10.30 8.90 -24.26
C ASN A 272 9.12 7.98 -24.57
N ILE A 273 8.21 7.81 -23.61
CA ILE A 273 6.97 7.03 -23.80
C ILE A 273 5.88 7.99 -24.27
N ARG A 274 5.26 7.72 -25.41
CA ARG A 274 4.08 8.44 -25.89
C ARG A 274 2.79 7.73 -25.47
N ALA A 275 1.82 8.50 -25.01
CA ALA A 275 0.47 8.05 -24.72
C ALA A 275 -0.41 8.30 -25.94
N HIS A 276 -0.51 7.32 -26.83
CA HIS A 276 -1.24 7.44 -28.08
C HIS A 276 -2.74 7.59 -27.85
N THR A 277 -3.30 8.72 -28.27
CA THR A 277 -4.75 8.99 -28.29
C THR A 277 -5.30 9.17 -29.71
N CYS A 278 -4.44 9.09 -30.72
CA CYS A 278 -4.82 9.22 -32.12
C CYS A 278 -5.33 7.90 -32.69
N SER A 279 -6.29 7.99 -33.61
CA SER A 279 -6.94 6.84 -34.25
C SER A 279 -6.07 6.15 -35.32
N THR A 280 -4.93 6.75 -35.69
CA THR A 280 -4.09 6.39 -36.85
C THR A 280 -2.71 5.86 -36.46
N TYR A 281 -2.57 5.16 -35.33
CA TYR A 281 -1.28 4.56 -34.99
C TYR A 281 -1.00 3.33 -35.86
N THR A 282 -0.35 3.56 -37.00
CA THR A 282 0.55 2.59 -37.65
C THR A 282 1.97 2.89 -37.17
N SER A 283 2.78 1.86 -36.94
CA SER A 283 4.07 1.86 -36.22
C SER A 283 5.20 2.74 -36.80
N THR A 284 4.89 3.70 -37.68
CA THR A 284 5.82 4.53 -38.45
C THR A 284 5.57 6.04 -38.37
N ASP A 285 4.50 6.52 -37.72
CA ASP A 285 4.14 7.95 -37.77
C ASP A 285 4.56 8.78 -36.54
N THR A 286 5.08 9.98 -36.82
CA THR A 286 5.34 11.06 -35.86
C THR A 286 4.03 11.72 -35.42
N CYS A 287 3.33 11.14 -34.45
CA CYS A 287 2.14 11.78 -33.88
C CYS A 287 2.47 12.78 -32.76
N ASN A 288 1.67 13.83 -32.63
CA ASN A 288 1.78 14.84 -31.56
C ASN A 288 1.09 14.40 -30.25
N CYS A 289 1.03 13.09 -30.00
CA CYS A 289 0.44 12.57 -28.77
C CYS A 289 1.28 12.96 -27.54
N PRO A 290 0.62 13.17 -26.38
CA PRO A 290 1.30 13.57 -25.16
C PRO A 290 2.34 12.53 -24.72
N THR A 291 3.50 13.01 -24.26
CA THR A 291 4.53 12.16 -23.65
C THR A 291 4.29 12.02 -22.15
N ILE A 292 4.60 10.84 -21.62
CA ILE A 292 4.60 10.62 -20.17
C ILE A 292 5.89 11.17 -19.58
N LEU A 293 5.80 11.83 -18.42
CA LEU A 293 6.98 12.38 -17.75
C LEU A 293 7.87 11.25 -17.20
N ARG A 294 9.14 11.21 -17.67
CA ARG A 294 10.18 10.40 -17.02
C ARG A 294 10.60 11.06 -15.72
N SER A 295 10.57 10.30 -14.63
CA SER A 295 11.08 10.75 -13.34
C SER A 295 12.27 9.90 -12.89
N ALA A 296 13.19 10.51 -12.14
CA ALA A 296 14.22 9.78 -11.42
C ALA A 296 13.68 9.07 -10.16
N HIS A 297 12.52 9.51 -9.66
CA HIS A 297 11.89 8.99 -8.45
C HIS A 297 10.39 9.33 -8.41
N THR A 298 9.57 8.42 -7.89
CA THR A 298 8.12 8.60 -7.77
C THR A 298 7.65 8.07 -6.42
N LYS A 299 6.68 8.74 -5.83
CA LYS A 299 6.00 8.25 -4.63
C LYS A 299 4.94 7.22 -5.05
N TYR A 300 5.16 5.97 -4.69
CA TYR A 300 4.23 4.87 -4.92
C TYR A 300 3.80 4.29 -3.58
N LEU A 301 2.49 4.27 -3.30
CA LEU A 301 1.90 3.76 -2.05
C LEU A 301 2.57 4.29 -0.77
N GLY A 302 2.93 5.57 -0.76
CA GLY A 302 3.55 6.22 0.39
C GLY A 302 5.07 6.10 0.48
N VAL A 303 5.72 5.33 -0.41
CA VAL A 303 7.17 5.12 -0.45
C VAL A 303 7.76 5.76 -1.70
N PHE A 304 8.90 6.44 -1.58
CA PHE A 304 9.64 6.91 -2.76
C PHE A 304 10.50 5.80 -3.34
N VAL A 305 10.21 5.42 -4.59
CA VAL A 305 11.01 4.49 -5.39
C VAL A 305 11.86 5.31 -6.37
N ASP A 306 13.16 5.06 -6.42
CA ASP A 306 14.11 5.75 -7.32
C ASP A 306 14.72 4.82 -8.36
N SER A 307 15.26 5.39 -9.44
CA SER A 307 15.80 4.68 -10.61
C SER A 307 16.90 3.65 -10.30
N HIS A 308 17.51 3.73 -9.12
CA HIS A 308 18.57 2.83 -8.68
C HIS A 308 18.18 2.00 -7.45
N ILE A 309 16.94 2.09 -6.97
CA ILE A 309 16.46 1.41 -5.75
C ILE A 309 17.40 1.71 -4.57
N SER A 310 17.89 2.95 -4.51
CA SER A 310 18.84 3.40 -3.49
C SER A 310 18.18 3.81 -2.18
N TRP A 311 16.87 4.12 -2.23
CA TRP A 311 16.04 4.59 -1.13
C TRP A 311 16.44 5.95 -0.55
N LYS A 312 17.35 6.69 -1.21
CA LYS A 312 17.84 8.00 -0.76
C LYS A 312 16.70 9.00 -0.54
N TYR A 313 15.76 9.07 -1.48
CA TYR A 313 14.62 9.99 -1.41
C TYR A 313 13.64 9.59 -0.31
N GLN A 314 13.38 8.29 -0.16
CA GLN A 314 12.54 7.76 0.91
C GLN A 314 13.13 8.09 2.29
N LEU A 315 14.42 7.82 2.49
CA LEU A 315 15.11 8.11 3.74
C LEU A 315 15.13 9.60 4.06
N SER A 316 15.32 10.46 3.05
CA SER A 316 15.25 11.91 3.23
C SER A 316 13.86 12.37 3.68
N ASN A 317 12.81 11.86 3.06
CA ASN A 317 11.43 12.15 3.42
C ASN A 317 11.07 11.68 4.84
N VAL A 318 11.42 10.43 5.19
CA VAL A 318 11.20 9.88 6.55
C VAL A 318 11.99 10.69 7.58
N THR A 319 13.25 11.04 7.29
CA THR A 319 14.08 11.87 8.16
C THR A 319 13.45 13.23 8.43
N ALA A 320 12.95 13.90 7.39
CA ALA A 320 12.28 15.19 7.54
C ALA A 320 11.03 15.09 8.44
N ARG A 321 10.24 14.01 8.30
CA ARG A 321 9.08 13.76 9.17
C ARG A 321 9.48 13.50 10.62
N VAL A 322 10.48 12.67 10.87
CA VAL A 322 10.98 12.38 12.22
C VAL A 322 11.57 13.62 12.89
N ARG A 323 12.28 14.47 12.13
CA ARG A 323 12.83 15.73 12.67
C ARG A 323 11.74 16.68 13.18
N LYS A 324 10.56 16.74 12.55
CA LYS A 324 9.44 17.53 13.04
C LYS A 324 8.98 17.09 14.44
N MET A 325 9.15 15.81 14.77
CA MET A 325 8.78 15.27 16.09
C MET A 325 9.66 15.80 17.21
N ILE A 326 10.91 16.23 16.92
CA ILE A 326 11.81 16.80 17.93
C ILE A 326 11.14 17.98 18.65
N TYR A 327 10.45 18.86 17.91
CA TYR A 327 9.73 19.98 18.51
C TYR A 327 8.51 19.55 19.31
N ILE A 328 7.77 18.55 18.83
CA ILE A 328 6.61 17.99 19.55
C ILE A 328 7.06 17.43 20.90
N PHE A 329 8.11 16.60 20.91
CA PHE A 329 8.67 16.05 22.14
C PHE A 329 9.30 17.13 23.03
N LYS A 330 9.87 18.19 22.46
CA LYS A 330 10.38 19.33 23.24
C LYS A 330 9.28 19.99 24.07
N LYS A 331 8.05 20.04 23.56
CA LYS A 331 6.89 20.55 24.32
C LYS A 331 6.33 19.50 25.27
N LEU A 332 6.06 18.30 24.77
CA LEU A 332 5.39 17.25 25.53
C LEU A 332 6.19 16.76 26.74
N ARG A 333 7.53 16.80 26.68
CA ARG A 333 8.39 16.32 27.78
C ARG A 333 8.20 17.05 29.11
N TYR A 334 7.57 18.23 29.10
CA TYR A 334 7.24 19.00 30.31
C TYR A 334 5.83 18.73 30.84
N ALA A 335 4.99 18.06 30.05
CA ALA A 335 3.57 17.86 30.32
C ALA A 335 3.17 16.39 30.48
N ALA A 336 4.09 15.45 30.21
CA ALA A 336 3.85 14.02 30.24
C ALA A 336 5.03 13.29 30.88
N ASP A 337 4.74 12.18 31.55
CA ASP A 337 5.73 11.26 32.08
C ASP A 337 6.39 10.43 30.97
N PHE A 338 7.44 9.70 31.33
CA PHE A 338 8.24 8.94 30.38
C PHE A 338 7.42 7.87 29.64
N ASP A 339 6.54 7.16 30.33
CA ASP A 339 5.73 6.09 29.73
C ASP A 339 4.69 6.63 28.74
N THR A 340 4.07 7.77 29.05
CA THR A 340 3.18 8.46 28.10
C THR A 340 3.98 8.94 26.89
N LEU A 341 5.16 9.53 27.08
CA LEU A 341 6.01 9.95 25.97
C LEU A 341 6.47 8.77 25.10
N LYS A 342 6.79 7.63 25.71
CA LYS A 342 7.13 6.39 25.00
C LYS A 342 5.94 5.89 24.17
N SER A 343 4.71 5.97 24.71
CA SER A 343 3.48 5.66 23.96
C SER A 343 3.29 6.61 22.77
N VAL A 344 3.50 7.91 22.95
CA VAL A 344 3.47 8.91 21.87
C VAL A 344 4.56 8.63 20.84
N TYR A 345 5.74 8.17 21.27
CA TYR A 345 6.85 7.80 20.38
C TYR A 345 6.45 6.64 19.48
N TYR A 346 5.84 5.59 20.03
CA TYR A 346 5.33 4.48 19.23
C TYR A 346 4.29 4.96 18.20
N ALA A 347 3.36 5.81 18.61
CA ALA A 347 2.28 6.29 17.76
C ALA A 347 2.74 7.23 16.63
N LEU A 348 3.69 8.14 16.88
CA LEU A 348 4.06 9.21 15.94
C LEU A 348 5.43 9.03 15.27
N CYS A 349 6.42 8.49 16.00
CA CYS A 349 7.77 8.30 15.49
C CYS A 349 7.94 6.91 14.90
N GLN A 350 7.71 5.87 15.70
CA GLN A 350 7.96 4.49 15.25
C GLN A 350 7.03 4.11 14.10
N SER A 351 5.76 4.51 14.12
CA SER A 351 4.83 4.28 13.01
C SER A 351 5.33 4.82 11.66
N VAL A 352 6.02 5.98 11.67
CA VAL A 352 6.65 6.56 10.48
C VAL A 352 7.91 5.80 10.08
N LEU A 353 8.69 5.33 11.06
CA LEU A 353 9.89 4.52 10.83
C LEU A 353 9.57 3.14 10.28
N THR A 354 8.49 2.49 10.73
CA THR A 354 8.19 1.09 10.37
C THR A 354 7.39 0.95 9.09
N TYR A 355 6.79 2.04 8.57
CA TYR A 355 6.00 1.97 7.34
C TYR A 355 6.86 1.52 6.13
N CYS A 356 6.56 0.34 5.60
CA CYS A 356 7.30 -0.34 4.53
C CYS A 356 8.80 -0.57 4.80
N ILE A 357 9.21 -0.62 6.08
CA ILE A 357 10.63 -0.68 6.44
C ILE A 357 11.31 -1.95 5.93
N SER A 358 10.59 -3.07 5.74
CA SER A 358 11.20 -4.31 5.24
C SER A 358 11.73 -4.18 3.82
N ILE A 359 11.33 -3.13 3.09
CA ILE A 359 11.72 -2.87 1.70
C ILE A 359 12.91 -1.91 1.64
N TRP A 360 12.81 -0.76 2.32
CA TRP A 360 13.83 0.29 2.24
C TRP A 360 14.85 0.26 3.38
N GLY A 361 14.59 -0.48 4.46
CA GLY A 361 15.45 -0.55 5.65
C GLY A 361 16.80 -1.25 5.41
N GLY A 362 16.92 -2.00 4.31
CA GLY A 362 18.16 -2.61 3.81
C GLY A 362 19.09 -1.63 3.07
N ALA A 363 18.75 -0.35 3.00
CA ALA A 363 19.58 0.67 2.35
C ALA A 363 21.00 0.78 2.95
N VAL A 364 21.88 1.45 2.19
CA VAL A 364 23.28 1.67 2.61
C VAL A 364 23.33 2.54 3.87
N LYS A 365 24.24 2.19 4.79
CA LYS A 365 24.44 2.87 6.07
C LYS A 365 24.61 4.39 5.95
N SER A 366 25.31 4.86 4.92
CA SER A 366 25.52 6.29 4.66
C SER A 366 24.20 7.06 4.48
N TYR A 367 23.20 6.46 3.83
CA TYR A 367 21.88 7.07 3.63
C TYR A 367 20.97 6.94 4.85
N LEU A 368 21.17 5.93 5.70
CA LEU A 368 20.40 5.73 6.95
C LEU A 368 20.87 6.63 8.10
N LEU A 369 22.15 6.99 8.12
CA LEU A 369 22.75 7.76 9.21
C LEU A 369 21.99 9.07 9.56
N PRO A 370 21.50 9.88 8.61
CA PRO A 370 20.68 11.05 8.91
C PRO A 370 19.38 10.72 9.66
N LEU A 371 18.74 9.60 9.31
CA LEU A 371 17.51 9.14 9.94
C LEU A 371 17.76 8.66 11.37
N GLU A 372 18.80 7.86 11.58
CA GLU A 372 19.18 7.40 12.92
C GLU A 372 19.57 8.57 13.83
N ARG A 373 20.26 9.59 13.29
CA ARG A 373 20.55 10.83 14.02
C ARG A 373 19.27 11.55 14.44
N ALA A 374 18.26 11.59 13.56
CA ALA A 374 16.97 12.19 13.87
C ALA A 374 16.23 11.39 14.97
N GLN A 375 16.23 10.04 14.90
CA GLN A 375 15.67 9.20 15.95
C GLN A 375 16.35 9.49 17.31
N ARG A 376 17.69 9.49 17.34
CA ARG A 376 18.45 9.79 18.57
C ARG A 376 18.15 11.19 19.12
N ALA A 377 17.97 12.18 18.25
CA ALA A 377 17.63 13.53 18.69
C ALA A 377 16.26 13.58 19.38
N VAL A 378 15.26 12.88 18.84
CA VAL A 378 13.95 12.74 19.50
C VAL A 378 14.10 12.10 20.88
N LEU A 379 14.82 10.97 20.97
CA LEU A 379 15.01 10.26 22.24
C LEU A 379 15.75 11.11 23.28
N LYS A 380 16.78 11.86 22.89
CA LYS A 380 17.50 12.77 23.79
C LYS A 380 16.60 13.88 24.31
N VAL A 381 15.78 14.48 23.43
CA VAL A 381 14.83 15.52 23.84
C VAL A 381 13.79 14.94 24.81
N MET A 382 13.24 13.77 24.50
CA MET A 382 12.27 13.05 25.32
C MET A 382 12.79 12.74 26.73
N THR A 383 14.08 12.46 26.88
CA THR A 383 14.73 12.05 28.14
C THR A 383 15.57 13.14 28.81
N PHE A 384 15.47 14.40 28.35
CA PHE A 384 16.28 15.52 28.84
C PHE A 384 17.81 15.29 28.76
N ARG A 385 18.28 14.44 27.84
CA ARG A 385 19.71 14.11 27.70
C ARG A 385 20.46 15.12 26.82
N PRO A 386 21.74 15.41 27.14
CA PRO A 386 22.54 16.36 26.36
C PRO A 386 22.92 15.81 24.98
N LEU A 387 23.38 16.70 24.10
CA LEU A 387 23.74 16.34 22.71
C LEU A 387 24.78 15.22 22.63
N ARG A 388 25.77 15.20 23.53
CA ARG A 388 26.86 14.22 23.55
C ARG A 388 26.57 12.95 24.36
N TYR A 389 25.33 12.77 24.84
CA TYR A 389 24.95 11.57 25.59
C TYR A 389 25.19 10.29 24.78
N SER A 390 25.68 9.25 25.47
CA SER A 390 26.01 7.96 24.87
C SER A 390 24.81 7.36 24.16
N THR A 391 25.03 6.91 22.92
CA THR A 391 23.95 6.31 22.12
C THR A 391 23.50 4.97 22.70
N ALA A 392 24.44 4.15 23.18
CA ALA A 392 24.13 2.83 23.73
C ALA A 392 23.29 2.95 25.01
N GLN A 393 23.70 3.82 25.94
CA GLN A 393 22.95 4.09 27.17
C GLN A 393 21.55 4.68 26.86
N LEU A 394 21.46 5.59 25.89
CA LEU A 394 20.18 6.19 25.50
C LEU A 394 19.14 5.15 25.07
N TYR A 395 19.53 4.20 24.20
CA TYR A 395 18.61 3.16 23.73
C TYR A 395 18.30 2.13 24.82
N HIS A 396 19.27 1.83 25.69
CA HIS A 396 19.09 0.93 26.83
C HIS A 396 18.07 1.49 27.83
N GLU A 397 18.25 2.76 28.27
CA GLU A 397 17.31 3.45 29.16
C GLU A 397 15.91 3.59 28.56
N CYS A 398 15.83 3.80 27.25
CA CYS A 398 14.53 3.93 26.60
C CYS A 398 13.84 2.57 26.36
N GLU A 399 14.61 1.47 26.34
CA GLU A 399 14.21 0.15 25.85
C GLU A 399 13.54 0.23 24.46
N LEU A 400 14.17 0.96 23.56
CA LEU A 400 13.68 1.16 22.19
C LEU A 400 14.65 0.58 21.17
N LEU A 401 14.09 0.09 20.08
CA LEU A 401 14.87 -0.43 18.96
C LEU A 401 15.37 0.73 18.07
N THR A 402 16.63 0.62 17.64
CA THR A 402 17.18 1.47 16.57
C THR A 402 16.44 1.23 15.25
N VAL A 403 16.54 2.16 14.29
CA VAL A 403 15.99 1.97 12.93
C VAL A 403 16.43 0.63 12.30
N ARG A 404 17.69 0.23 12.49
CA ARG A 404 18.21 -1.04 11.95
C ARG A 404 17.63 -2.26 12.64
N GLN A 405 17.48 -2.22 13.96
CA GLN A 405 16.79 -3.28 14.68
C GLN A 405 15.31 -3.36 14.31
N LEU A 406 14.63 -2.22 14.08
CA LEU A 406 13.25 -2.20 13.57
C LEU A 406 13.14 -2.84 12.19
N PHE A 407 14.10 -2.57 11.30
CA PHE A 407 14.18 -3.23 9.99
C PHE A 407 14.29 -4.76 10.14
N VAL A 408 15.20 -5.24 10.98
CA VAL A 408 15.37 -6.68 11.25
C VAL A 408 14.10 -7.29 11.83
N LEU A 409 13.50 -6.64 12.84
CA LEU A 409 12.28 -7.11 13.49
C LEU A 409 11.12 -7.26 12.50
N GLU A 410 10.80 -6.20 11.75
CA GLU A 410 9.67 -6.20 10.83
C GLU A 410 9.92 -7.14 9.64
N THR A 411 11.17 -7.27 9.18
CA THR A 411 11.53 -8.24 8.13
C THR A 411 11.30 -9.69 8.58
N ILE A 412 11.73 -10.05 9.81
CA ILE A 412 11.50 -11.38 10.38
C ILE A 412 10.00 -11.63 10.58
N CYS A 413 9.28 -10.66 11.17
CA CYS A 413 7.85 -10.79 11.43
C CYS A 413 7.05 -10.96 10.13
N ARG A 414 7.41 -10.23 9.08
CA ARG A 414 6.79 -10.33 7.76
C ARG A 414 7.04 -11.70 7.14
N LYS A 415 8.30 -12.20 7.17
CA LYS A 415 8.62 -13.55 6.69
C LYS A 415 7.86 -14.63 7.46
N HIS A 416 7.76 -14.48 8.77
CA HIS A 416 7.06 -15.41 9.66
C HIS A 416 5.60 -15.64 9.27
N ILE A 417 4.88 -14.59 8.88
CA ILE A 417 3.47 -14.67 8.47
C ILE A 417 3.29 -15.51 7.21
N GLY A 418 4.27 -15.46 6.30
CA GLY A 418 4.23 -16.17 5.03
C GLY A 418 4.76 -17.61 5.09
N LEU A 419 5.14 -18.12 6.27
CA LEU A 419 5.59 -19.50 6.42
C LEU A 419 4.41 -20.43 6.64
N GLU A 420 4.33 -21.48 5.83
CA GLU A 420 3.44 -22.60 6.08
C GLU A 420 4.03 -23.49 7.18
N TYR A 421 3.19 -23.90 8.13
CA TYR A 421 3.61 -24.76 9.22
C TYR A 421 3.74 -26.21 8.73
N ASP A 422 4.97 -26.68 8.59
CA ASP A 422 5.32 -28.06 8.29
C ASP A 422 5.63 -28.85 9.59
N ILE A 423 4.79 -29.85 9.86
CA ILE A 423 4.91 -30.78 11.00
C ILE A 423 6.17 -31.66 10.89
N GLU A 424 6.60 -32.03 9.68
CA GLU A 424 7.77 -32.87 9.46
C GLU A 424 9.08 -32.12 9.74
N VAL A 425 9.15 -30.85 9.34
CA VAL A 425 10.24 -29.93 9.73
C VAL A 425 10.32 -29.81 11.25
N THR A 426 9.18 -29.84 11.94
CA THR A 426 9.09 -29.74 13.40
C THR A 426 9.48 -31.04 14.11
N ARG A 427 9.17 -32.21 13.53
CA ARG A 427 9.54 -33.55 14.06
C ARG A 427 11.05 -33.78 14.01
N LYS A 428 11.74 -33.25 12.99
CA LYS A 428 13.19 -33.11 13.00
C LYS A 428 13.55 -31.97 13.96
N ARG A 429 13.66 -32.28 15.26
CA ARG A 429 13.86 -31.36 16.41
C ARG A 429 14.93 -30.25 16.29
N ARG A 430 15.62 -30.08 15.17
CA ARG A 430 16.65 -29.07 14.88
C ARG A 430 16.79 -28.77 13.38
N ALA A 431 15.71 -28.57 12.63
CA ALA A 431 15.86 -27.94 11.30
C ALA A 431 16.25 -26.46 11.50
N ARG A 432 17.55 -26.20 11.74
CA ARG A 432 18.10 -24.85 11.98
C ARG A 432 17.76 -23.88 10.84
N LYS A 433 17.60 -24.40 9.62
CA LYS A 433 17.16 -23.65 8.45
C LYS A 433 15.70 -23.97 8.16
N VAL A 434 14.81 -23.04 8.50
CA VAL A 434 13.37 -23.11 8.20
C VAL A 434 13.10 -22.56 6.80
N CYS A 435 13.80 -21.48 6.43
CA CYS A 435 13.70 -20.84 5.13
C CYS A 435 14.84 -21.30 4.21
N GLN A 436 14.54 -21.58 2.94
CA GLN A 436 15.58 -21.68 1.92
C GLN A 436 16.03 -20.27 1.51
N ALA A 437 17.32 -19.99 1.64
CA ALA A 437 17.90 -18.72 1.19
C ALA A 437 18.06 -18.73 -0.33
N GLN A 438 17.63 -17.65 -0.99
CA GLN A 438 17.88 -17.45 -2.40
C GLN A 438 19.29 -16.90 -2.60
N SER A 439 20.02 -17.41 -3.59
CA SER A 439 21.31 -16.85 -4.00
C SER A 439 21.11 -15.55 -4.76
N SER A 440 21.91 -14.53 -4.45
CA SER A 440 21.99 -13.27 -5.21
C SER A 440 23.32 -13.14 -5.94
N ARG A 441 23.33 -12.54 -7.13
CA ARG A 441 24.57 -12.27 -7.91
C ARG A 441 25.05 -10.83 -7.76
N SER A 442 24.19 -9.93 -7.33
CA SER A 442 24.54 -8.52 -7.10
C SER A 442 24.22 -8.05 -5.68
N ALA A 443 24.96 -7.02 -5.24
CA ALA A 443 24.72 -6.34 -3.97
C ALA A 443 23.32 -5.69 -3.87
N LEU A 444 22.66 -5.41 -5.01
CA LEU A 444 21.29 -4.92 -5.02
C LEU A 444 20.32 -6.04 -4.61
N ALA A 445 20.43 -7.20 -5.25
CA ALA A 445 19.59 -8.36 -4.95
C ALA A 445 19.84 -8.92 -3.55
N ALA A 446 21.09 -8.89 -3.11
CA ALA A 446 21.48 -9.30 -1.77
C ALA A 446 20.83 -8.47 -0.64
N ARG A 447 20.34 -7.26 -0.97
CA ARG A 447 19.60 -6.37 -0.05
C ARG A 447 18.09 -6.42 -0.23
N SER A 448 17.59 -7.18 -1.21
CA SER A 448 16.16 -7.35 -1.43
C SER A 448 15.53 -8.12 -0.27
N PHE A 449 14.23 -7.87 -0.04
CA PHE A 449 13.49 -8.53 1.03
C PHE A 449 13.57 -10.06 0.92
N ASN A 450 13.43 -10.63 -0.28
CA ASN A 450 13.42 -12.09 -0.47
C ASN A 450 14.72 -12.79 -0.06
N VAL A 451 15.87 -12.13 -0.24
CA VAL A 451 17.18 -12.68 0.16
C VAL A 451 17.41 -12.45 1.65
N VAL A 452 17.30 -11.20 2.10
CA VAL A 452 17.62 -10.80 3.47
C VAL A 452 16.68 -11.47 4.49
N SER A 453 15.39 -11.58 4.17
CA SER A 453 14.39 -12.10 5.11
C SER A 453 14.60 -13.57 5.47
N CYS A 454 14.96 -14.42 4.50
CA CYS A 454 15.26 -15.83 4.77
C CYS A 454 16.48 -16.00 5.69
N HIS A 455 17.53 -15.21 5.44
CA HIS A 455 18.74 -15.23 6.28
C HIS A 455 18.41 -14.79 7.70
N LEU A 456 17.84 -13.59 7.86
CA LEU A 456 17.51 -13.03 9.18
C LEU A 456 16.57 -13.94 9.95
N TYR A 457 15.59 -14.55 9.28
CA TYR A 457 14.65 -15.47 9.91
C TYR A 457 15.36 -16.73 10.45
N ASN A 458 16.22 -17.37 9.64
CA ASN A 458 16.93 -18.57 10.07
C ASN A 458 17.87 -18.27 11.25
N VAL A 459 18.61 -17.15 11.18
CA VAL A 459 19.48 -16.73 12.29
C VAL A 459 18.64 -16.46 13.53
N ALA A 460 17.55 -15.69 13.43
CA ALA A 460 16.68 -15.45 14.57
C ALA A 460 16.08 -16.74 15.13
N ASN A 461 15.72 -17.71 14.28
CA ASN A 461 15.21 -19.00 14.72
C ASN A 461 16.25 -19.84 15.47
N GLU A 462 17.52 -19.79 15.06
CA GLU A 462 18.60 -20.48 15.75
C GLU A 462 18.81 -19.95 17.18
N TYR A 463 18.71 -18.63 17.38
CA TYR A 463 18.91 -18.01 18.70
C TYR A 463 17.63 -17.93 19.55
N CYS A 464 16.48 -17.77 18.91
CA CYS A 464 15.23 -17.42 19.58
C CYS A 464 14.16 -18.49 19.44
N ASP A 465 14.36 -19.57 18.68
CA ASP A 465 13.36 -20.64 18.53
C ASP A 465 11.94 -20.08 18.28
N ILE A 466 11.81 -19.36 17.16
CA ILE A 466 10.61 -18.56 16.82
C ILE A 466 9.61 -19.35 15.97
N TYR A 467 10.03 -20.46 15.37
CA TYR A 467 9.16 -21.39 14.71
C TYR A 467 8.84 -22.57 15.65
N PRO A 468 7.57 -22.92 15.91
CA PRO A 468 6.34 -22.46 15.26
C PRO A 468 5.49 -21.53 16.12
N LEU A 469 6.09 -20.49 16.72
CA LEU A 469 5.35 -19.56 17.57
C LEU A 469 4.26 -18.81 16.79
N THR A 470 3.28 -18.26 17.50
CA THR A 470 2.35 -17.28 16.89
C THR A 470 3.08 -15.99 16.52
N ARG A 471 2.54 -15.21 15.58
CA ARG A 471 3.11 -13.89 15.19
C ARG A 471 3.40 -12.98 16.40
N SER A 472 2.49 -12.93 17.38
CA SER A 472 2.65 -12.09 18.57
C SER A 472 3.81 -12.56 19.45
N GLN A 473 3.92 -13.87 19.67
CA GLN A 473 5.02 -14.48 20.42
C GLN A 473 6.36 -14.32 19.69
N CYS A 474 6.39 -14.53 18.38
CA CYS A 474 7.56 -14.30 17.52
C CYS A 474 8.04 -12.84 17.66
N LYS A 475 7.13 -11.86 17.47
CA LYS A 475 7.46 -10.44 17.62
C LYS A 475 8.04 -10.11 18.99
N LYS A 476 7.44 -10.62 20.07
CA LYS A 476 7.91 -10.40 21.44
C LYS A 476 9.32 -10.96 21.65
N ARG A 477 9.56 -12.21 21.24
CA ARG A 477 10.84 -12.90 21.47
C ARG A 477 11.98 -12.27 20.65
N VAL A 478 11.72 -11.93 19.39
CA VAL A 478 12.69 -11.23 18.53
C VAL A 478 12.97 -9.82 19.06
N THR A 479 11.97 -9.11 19.60
CA THR A 479 12.19 -7.78 20.20
C THR A 479 13.14 -7.85 21.39
N ILE A 480 12.95 -8.80 22.30
CA ILE A 480 13.83 -9.01 23.46
C ILE A 480 15.25 -9.33 23.00
N TRP A 481 15.39 -10.23 22.03
CA TRP A 481 16.70 -10.59 21.47
C TRP A 481 17.40 -9.40 20.79
N LEU A 482 16.68 -8.56 20.07
CA LEU A 482 17.26 -7.38 19.44
C LEU A 482 17.66 -6.32 20.46
N LEU A 483 16.90 -6.14 21.55
CA LEU A 483 17.26 -5.21 22.63
C LEU A 483 18.58 -5.59 23.32
N SER A 484 18.95 -6.88 23.34
CA SER A 484 20.23 -7.34 23.89
C SER A 484 21.41 -7.21 22.91
N LYS A 485 21.20 -6.77 21.67
CA LYS A 485 22.25 -6.67 20.64
C LYS A 485 22.82 -5.25 20.56
N SER A 486 24.13 -5.16 20.36
CA SER A 486 24.75 -3.88 20.04
C SER A 486 24.37 -3.45 18.61
N TYR A 487 24.68 -2.19 18.28
CA TYR A 487 24.51 -1.69 16.93
C TYR A 487 25.38 -2.46 15.91
N GLU A 488 26.63 -2.77 16.27
CA GLU A 488 27.53 -3.48 15.37
C GLU A 488 27.09 -4.94 15.18
N ASP A 489 26.58 -5.60 16.22
CA ASP A 489 25.99 -6.93 16.08
C ASP A 489 24.81 -6.90 15.10
N THR A 490 23.96 -5.87 15.19
CA THR A 490 22.82 -5.71 14.29
C THR A 490 23.27 -5.50 12.85
N GLU A 491 24.30 -4.67 12.61
CA GLU A 491 24.87 -4.49 11.26
C GLU A 491 25.50 -5.78 10.74
N ASN A 492 26.15 -6.58 11.59
CA ASN A 492 26.74 -7.85 11.19
C ASN A 492 25.68 -8.88 10.79
N LEU A 493 24.52 -8.92 11.47
CA LEU A 493 23.37 -9.74 11.06
C LEU A 493 22.89 -9.39 9.63
N ILE A 494 22.95 -8.12 9.25
CA ILE A 494 22.53 -7.65 7.92
C ILE A 494 23.64 -7.88 6.88
N LYS A 495 24.92 -7.72 7.24
CA LYS A 495 26.04 -7.95 6.31
C LYS A 495 26.18 -9.42 5.93
N LEU A 496 25.96 -10.35 6.87
CA LEU A 496 26.02 -11.79 6.62
C LEU A 496 24.90 -12.30 5.70
N SER A 497 23.85 -11.50 5.45
CA SER A 497 22.85 -11.80 4.41
C SER A 497 23.23 -11.24 3.04
N ILE A 498 24.26 -10.39 2.96
CA ILE A 498 24.68 -9.70 1.73
C ILE A 498 25.91 -10.37 1.08
N LEU A 499 26.66 -11.15 1.87
CA LEU A 499 27.74 -12.06 1.43
C LEU A 499 27.15 -13.41 1.06
#